data_AF-A0A7K1KMI8-F1
#
_entry.id   AF-A0A7K1KMI8-F1
#
_cell.length_a   1.000
_cell.length_b   1.000
_cell.length_c   1.000
_cell.angle_alpha   90.00
_cell.angle_beta   90.00
_cell.angle_gamma   90.00
#
_symmetry.space_group_name_H-M   'P 1'
#
loop_
_entity.id
_entity.type
_entity.pdbx_description
1 polymer ?
#
loop_
_entity_poly.entity_id
_entity_poly.type
_entity_poly.pdbx_seq_one_letter_code
_entity_poly.pdbx_strand_id
1 'polypeptide(L)'
;MSGPRVLLGLLRRLRSIVLRSEVRVMGRCGVCGQCCTGILLRDRGRWIKTERAFRRLCQDNPRYRRFEVIDRDEAGHLVFRCALQDEDNYCTSYADRLPLCREYPSKSLYYQGVTLREDCGFSFKATTFRDILMRRKRRSVPEFTEVLRQELNKPGNRKQTP
;
A
#
# COMPACT_ATOMS: atom_id res chain seq x y z
N MET A 1 2.15 14.56 -16.99
CA MET A 1 1.81 14.36 -15.55
C MET A 1 1.19 15.64 -15.00
N SER A 2 -0.10 15.64 -14.67
CA SER A 2 -0.81 16.83 -14.17
C SER A 2 -0.26 17.32 -12.82
N GLY A 3 0.11 18.60 -12.73
CA GLY A 3 0.67 19.27 -11.54
C GLY A 3 0.04 18.95 -10.17
N PRO A 4 -1.29 18.83 -10.01
CA PRO A 4 -1.90 18.56 -8.69
C PRO A 4 -1.50 17.21 -8.07
N ARG A 5 -1.23 16.18 -8.88
CA ARG A 5 -0.82 14.85 -8.35
C ARG A 5 0.57 14.90 -7.72
N VAL A 6 1.49 15.66 -8.32
CA VAL A 6 2.87 15.79 -7.84
C VAL A 6 2.89 16.49 -6.48
N LEU A 7 2.14 17.59 -6.33
CA LEU A 7 2.03 18.32 -5.07
C LEU A 7 1.48 17.42 -3.96
N LEU A 8 0.40 16.68 -4.23
CA LEU A 8 -0.18 15.76 -3.25
C LEU A 8 0.82 14.68 -2.81
N GLY A 9 1.58 14.11 -3.75
CA GLY A 9 2.64 13.14 -3.45
C GLY A 9 3.73 13.71 -2.55
N LEU A 10 4.19 14.94 -2.83
CA LEU A 10 5.18 15.64 -2.02
C LEU A 10 4.67 15.93 -0.60
N LEU A 11 3.42 16.42 -0.47
CA LEU A 11 2.79 16.66 0.83
C LEU A 11 2.68 15.37 1.65
N ARG A 12 2.29 14.26 1.01
CA ARG A 12 2.23 12.93 1.64
C ARG A 12 3.60 12.47 2.13
N ARG A 13 4.67 12.73 1.37
CA ARG A 13 6.05 12.38 1.73
C ARG A 13 6.58 13.24 2.87
N LEU A 14 6.37 14.56 2.80
CA LEU A 14 6.70 15.49 3.88
C LEU A 14 6.02 15.08 5.18
N ARG A 15 4.72 14.78 5.14
CA ARG A 15 3.97 14.27 6.30
C ARG A 15 4.62 13.01 6.88
N SER A 16 4.99 12.03 6.05
CA SER A 16 5.62 10.80 6.57
C SER A 16 6.97 11.04 7.23
N ILE A 17 7.74 12.03 6.75
CA ILE A 17 9.02 12.42 7.35
C ILE A 17 8.77 13.10 8.70
N VAL A 18 7.88 14.10 8.74
CA VAL A 18 7.54 14.86 9.97
C VAL A 18 6.99 13.93 11.05
N LEU A 19 6.08 13.03 10.68
CA LEU A 19 5.44 12.09 11.60
C LEU A 19 6.28 10.83 11.86
N ARG A 20 7.43 10.67 11.19
CA ARG A 20 8.28 9.47 11.22
C ARG A 20 7.47 8.17 11.09
N SER A 21 6.50 8.18 10.18
CA SER A 21 5.59 7.06 9.98
C SER A 21 5.26 6.89 8.51
N GLU A 22 5.42 5.66 8.03
CA GLU A 22 5.02 5.29 6.68
C GLU A 22 3.52 5.08 6.53
N VAL A 23 3.06 5.15 5.29
CA VAL A 23 1.71 4.70 4.91
C VAL A 23 1.62 3.18 4.98
N ARG A 24 0.46 2.69 5.44
CA ARG A 24 0.12 1.27 5.39
C ARG A 24 -0.88 1.03 4.27
N VAL A 25 -0.69 -0.06 3.54
CA VAL A 25 -1.68 -0.56 2.59
C VAL A 25 -2.61 -1.48 3.37
N MET A 26 -3.91 -1.24 3.26
CA MET A 26 -4.94 -2.01 3.94
C MET A 26 -5.93 -2.57 2.91
N GLY A 27 -6.65 -3.62 3.28
CA GLY A 27 -7.70 -4.20 2.46
C GLY A 27 -7.24 -5.39 1.62
N ARG A 28 -8.08 -5.78 0.67
CA ARG A 28 -7.88 -6.93 -0.22
C ARG A 28 -8.49 -6.64 -1.58
N CYS A 29 -8.18 -7.46 -2.59
CA CYS A 29 -8.81 -7.34 -3.90
C CYS A 29 -10.33 -7.37 -3.76
N GLY A 30 -11.00 -6.33 -4.25
CA GLY A 30 -12.46 -6.20 -4.28
C GLY A 30 -13.06 -6.48 -5.65
N VAL A 31 -12.27 -7.05 -6.58
CA VAL A 31 -12.72 -7.36 -7.95
C VAL A 31 -13.21 -6.12 -8.73
N CYS A 32 -12.64 -4.95 -8.44
CA CYS A 32 -13.01 -3.71 -9.14
C CYS A 32 -12.40 -3.55 -10.55
N GLY A 33 -11.53 -4.47 -10.97
CA GLY A 33 -10.88 -4.46 -12.29
C GLY A 33 -9.81 -3.37 -12.51
N GLN A 34 -9.70 -2.38 -11.63
CA GLN A 34 -8.86 -1.20 -11.84
C GLN A 34 -7.36 -1.52 -11.94
N CYS A 35 -6.87 -2.49 -11.17
CA CYS A 35 -5.46 -2.85 -11.20
C CYS A 35 -5.06 -3.68 -12.44
N CYS A 36 -6.04 -4.20 -13.18
CA CYS A 36 -5.84 -5.00 -14.38
C CYS A 36 -5.72 -4.13 -15.64
N THR A 37 -6.00 -2.82 -15.55
CA THR A 37 -5.90 -1.86 -16.66
C THR A 37 -4.99 -0.68 -16.30
N GLY A 38 -4.55 0.09 -17.30
CA GLY A 38 -3.69 1.24 -17.07
C GLY A 38 -2.30 0.89 -16.52
N ILE A 39 -1.83 -0.33 -16.75
CA ILE A 39 -0.60 -0.86 -16.16
C ILE A 39 0.60 -0.29 -16.93
N LEU A 40 1.60 0.20 -16.19
CA LEU A 40 2.91 0.54 -16.74
C LEU A 40 3.92 -0.52 -16.34
N LEU A 41 4.62 -1.09 -17.30
CA LEU A 41 5.62 -2.12 -17.07
C LEU A 41 7.04 -1.55 -17.06
N ARG A 42 7.89 -2.10 -16.18
CA ARG A 42 9.33 -1.83 -16.16
C ARG A 42 10.09 -3.10 -16.48
N ASP A 43 11.11 -2.95 -17.31
CA ASP A 43 12.13 -3.97 -17.57
C ASP A 43 13.50 -3.41 -17.17
N ARG A 44 14.24 -4.16 -16.33
CA ARG A 44 15.56 -3.77 -15.79
C ARG A 44 15.61 -2.32 -15.29
N GLY A 45 14.55 -1.90 -14.59
CA GLY A 45 14.43 -0.56 -14.00
C GLY A 45 13.99 0.54 -14.97
N ARG A 46 13.80 0.27 -16.28
CA ARG A 46 13.34 1.25 -17.27
C ARG A 46 11.90 0.99 -17.66
N TRP A 47 11.13 2.05 -17.86
CA TRP A 47 9.77 1.93 -18.38
C TRP A 47 9.76 1.44 -19.83
N ILE A 48 8.81 0.57 -20.16
CA ILE A 48 8.63 0.08 -21.52
C ILE A 48 7.95 1.16 -22.35
N LYS A 49 8.63 1.60 -23.43
CA LYS A 49 8.14 2.64 -24.35
C LYS A 49 7.82 2.13 -25.76
N THR A 50 8.29 0.93 -26.10
CA THR A 50 8.17 0.37 -27.45
C THR A 50 7.76 -1.10 -27.40
N GLU A 51 7.02 -1.54 -28.42
CA GLU A 51 6.63 -2.94 -28.56
C GLU A 51 7.83 -3.87 -28.73
N ARG A 52 8.92 -3.39 -29.32
CA ARG A 52 10.16 -4.17 -29.41
C ARG A 52 10.73 -4.47 -28.03
N ALA A 53 10.72 -3.50 -27.12
CA ALA A 53 11.14 -3.72 -25.73
C ALA A 53 10.18 -4.68 -25.01
N PHE A 54 8.87 -4.53 -25.22
CA PHE A 54 7.88 -5.47 -24.68
C PHE A 54 8.08 -6.90 -25.20
N ARG A 55 8.32 -7.08 -26.50
CA ARG A 55 8.61 -8.40 -27.10
C ARG A 55 9.83 -9.06 -26.48
N ARG A 56 10.90 -8.30 -26.21
CA ARG A 56 12.08 -8.82 -25.49
C ARG A 56 11.74 -9.25 -24.07
N LEU A 57 10.97 -8.44 -23.33
CA LEU A 57 10.49 -8.84 -21.99
C LEU A 57 9.68 -10.15 -22.05
N CYS A 58 8.83 -10.33 -23.06
CA CYS A 58 8.05 -11.55 -23.26
C CYS A 58 8.87 -12.76 -23.74
N GLN A 59 10.07 -12.53 -24.28
CA GLN A 59 11.04 -13.59 -24.60
C GLN A 59 11.78 -14.00 -23.32
N ASP A 60 12.29 -13.03 -22.56
CA ASP A 60 12.99 -13.27 -21.28
C ASP A 60 12.06 -13.87 -20.21
N ASN A 61 10.79 -13.44 -20.18
CA ASN A 61 9.79 -13.93 -19.24
C ASN A 61 8.41 -14.08 -19.93
N PRO A 62 8.08 -15.29 -20.42
CA PRO A 62 6.84 -15.56 -21.13
C PRO A 62 5.55 -15.23 -20.35
N ARG A 63 5.59 -15.12 -19.02
CA ARG A 63 4.40 -14.78 -18.22
C ARG A 63 3.87 -13.39 -18.52
N TYR A 64 4.69 -12.47 -19.03
CA TYR A 64 4.29 -11.12 -19.43
C TYR A 64 3.48 -11.07 -20.73
N ARG A 65 3.41 -12.17 -21.49
CA ARG A 65 2.56 -12.26 -22.71
C ARG A 65 1.07 -12.07 -22.44
N ARG A 66 0.64 -12.15 -21.17
CA ARG A 66 -0.73 -11.86 -20.74
C ARG A 66 -1.11 -10.38 -20.81
N PHE A 67 -0.15 -9.49 -21.06
CA PHE A 67 -0.42 -8.06 -21.16
C PHE A 67 -0.58 -7.64 -22.61
N GLU A 68 -1.59 -6.82 -22.84
CA GLU A 68 -1.90 -6.23 -24.14
C GLU A 68 -1.69 -4.73 -24.07
N VAL A 69 -1.05 -4.16 -25.09
CA VAL A 69 -0.88 -2.71 -25.20
C VAL A 69 -2.23 -2.11 -25.58
N ILE A 70 -2.70 -1.14 -24.80
CA ILE A 70 -3.98 -0.44 -25.05
C ILE A 70 -3.78 1.02 -25.39
N ASP A 71 -2.69 1.64 -24.95
CA ASP A 71 -2.45 3.07 -25.14
C ASP A 71 -0.96 3.41 -24.94
N ARG A 72 -0.63 4.69 -25.09
CA ARG A 72 0.66 5.28 -24.72
C ARG A 72 0.42 6.54 -23.91
N ASP A 73 1.06 6.64 -22.74
CA ASP A 73 0.92 7.83 -21.89
C ASP A 73 1.65 9.06 -22.47
N GLU A 74 1.42 10.22 -21.87
CA GLU A 74 2.05 11.50 -22.25
C GLU A 74 3.60 11.45 -22.23
N ALA A 75 4.19 10.56 -21.44
CA ALA A 75 5.65 10.40 -21.33
C ALA A 75 6.21 9.36 -22.31
N GLY A 76 5.35 8.80 -23.16
CA GLY A 76 5.66 7.82 -24.19
C GLY A 76 5.76 6.38 -23.67
N HIS A 77 5.30 6.08 -22.46
CA HIS A 77 5.26 4.73 -21.92
C HIS A 77 4.08 3.95 -22.49
N LEU A 78 4.29 2.68 -22.81
CA LEU A 78 3.19 1.81 -23.17
C LEU A 78 2.32 1.53 -21.95
N VAL A 79 1.01 1.67 -22.16
CA VAL A 79 -0.04 1.38 -21.19
C VAL A 79 -0.63 0.03 -21.55
N PHE A 80 -0.76 -0.83 -20.55
CA PHE A 80 -1.18 -2.21 -20.73
C PHE A 80 -2.50 -2.50 -20.00
N ARG A 81 -3.26 -3.46 -20.55
CA ARG A 81 -4.28 -4.22 -19.82
C ARG A 81 -3.85 -5.67 -19.66
N CYS A 82 -4.37 -6.35 -18.64
CA CYS A 82 -4.20 -7.79 -18.44
C CYS A 82 -5.31 -8.55 -19.17
N ALA A 83 -4.95 -9.45 -20.08
CA ALA A 83 -5.90 -10.29 -20.83
C ALA A 83 -6.57 -11.38 -19.98
N LEU A 84 -6.19 -11.53 -18.71
CA LEU A 84 -6.77 -12.50 -17.77
C LEU A 84 -7.86 -11.89 -16.88
N GLN A 85 -8.27 -10.67 -17.19
CA GLN A 85 -9.47 -10.07 -16.62
C GLN A 85 -10.65 -10.45 -17.51
N ASP A 86 -11.69 -11.05 -16.93
CA ASP A 86 -12.95 -11.31 -17.63
C ASP A 86 -13.90 -10.11 -17.61
N GLU A 87 -15.08 -10.28 -18.20
CA GLU A 87 -16.11 -9.25 -18.33
C GLU A 87 -16.66 -8.78 -16.98
N ASP A 88 -16.64 -9.66 -15.97
CA ASP A 88 -17.08 -9.40 -14.60
C ASP A 88 -15.95 -8.85 -13.71
N ASN A 89 -14.79 -8.51 -14.28
CA ASN A 89 -13.57 -8.04 -13.62
C ASN A 89 -12.82 -9.07 -12.75
N TYR A 90 -13.21 -10.33 -12.81
CA TYR A 90 -12.49 -11.40 -12.13
C TYR A 90 -11.19 -11.72 -12.86
N CYS A 91 -10.19 -12.12 -12.08
CA CYS A 91 -8.94 -12.61 -12.62
C CYS A 91 -9.02 -14.13 -12.77
N THR A 92 -9.03 -14.60 -14.00
CA THR A 92 -9.12 -16.03 -14.34
C THR A 92 -7.93 -16.86 -13.84
N SER A 93 -6.82 -16.19 -13.47
CA SER A 93 -5.58 -16.79 -12.98
C SER A 93 -5.10 -16.11 -11.69
N TYR A 94 -6.00 -15.99 -10.70
CA TYR A 94 -5.71 -15.26 -9.46
C TYR A 94 -4.59 -15.89 -8.60
N ALA A 95 -4.46 -17.22 -8.61
CA ALA A 95 -3.40 -17.92 -7.88
C ALA A 95 -2.01 -17.65 -8.49
N ASP A 96 -1.91 -17.66 -9.81
CA ASP A 96 -0.65 -17.49 -10.57
C ASP A 96 -0.36 -16.04 -10.97
N ARG A 97 -0.84 -15.10 -10.15
CA ARG A 97 -0.56 -13.68 -10.33
C ARG A 97 0.94 -13.39 -10.35
N LEU A 98 1.34 -12.46 -11.21
CA LEU A 98 2.70 -11.92 -11.25
C LEU A 98 3.01 -11.13 -9.97
N PRO A 99 4.29 -10.96 -9.59
CA PRO A 99 4.67 -10.17 -8.41
C PRO A 99 4.02 -8.78 -8.39
N LEU A 100 4.00 -8.07 -9.52
CA LEU A 100 3.36 -6.76 -9.64
C LEU A 100 1.86 -6.77 -9.26
N CYS A 101 1.15 -7.86 -9.55
CA CYS A 101 -0.28 -8.00 -9.25
C CYS A 101 -0.51 -8.42 -7.79
N ARG A 102 0.43 -9.17 -7.18
CA ARG A 102 0.36 -9.60 -5.78
C ARG A 102 0.72 -8.47 -4.81
N GLU A 103 1.65 -7.62 -5.22
CA GLU A 103 2.13 -6.46 -4.45
C GLU A 103 1.27 -5.21 -4.66
N TYR A 104 0.27 -5.27 -5.55
CA TYR A 104 -0.65 -4.17 -5.76
C TYR A 104 -1.58 -3.99 -4.55
N PRO A 105 -1.82 -2.74 -4.08
CA PRO A 105 -1.15 -1.50 -4.50
C PRO A 105 0.15 -1.28 -3.70
N SER A 106 1.21 -0.83 -4.38
CA SER A 106 2.46 -0.50 -3.69
C SER A 106 2.37 0.84 -2.95
N LYS A 107 3.14 1.00 -1.86
CA LYS A 107 3.25 2.28 -1.14
C LYS A 107 3.75 3.42 -2.02
N SER A 108 4.52 3.13 -3.08
CA SER A 108 5.04 4.16 -3.98
C SER A 108 3.92 4.92 -4.70
N LEU A 109 2.81 4.24 -5.04
CA LEU A 109 1.64 4.88 -5.65
C LEU A 109 1.08 6.00 -4.76
N TYR A 110 0.97 5.74 -3.46
CA TYR A 110 0.54 6.75 -2.49
C TYR A 110 1.43 7.99 -2.52
N TYR A 111 2.76 7.80 -2.52
CA TYR A 111 3.73 8.90 -2.53
C TYR A 111 3.89 9.58 -3.90
N GLN A 112 3.44 8.94 -4.98
CA GLN A 112 3.30 9.55 -6.30
C GLN A 112 2.00 10.37 -6.44
N GLY A 113 1.20 10.47 -5.37
CA GLY A 113 -0.05 11.22 -5.37
C GLY A 113 -1.21 10.48 -6.02
N VAL A 114 -1.07 9.17 -6.27
CA VAL A 114 -2.18 8.33 -6.74
C VAL A 114 -3.17 8.12 -5.60
N THR A 115 -4.46 8.30 -5.92
CA THR A 115 -5.57 7.96 -5.03
C THR A 115 -6.31 6.80 -5.67
N LEU A 116 -6.57 5.76 -4.88
CA LEU A 116 -7.38 4.63 -5.32
C LEU A 116 -8.84 5.09 -5.41
N ARG A 117 -9.59 4.54 -6.36
CA ARG A 117 -11.04 4.78 -6.43
C ARG A 117 -11.72 4.25 -5.18
N GLU A 118 -12.87 4.82 -4.85
CA GLU A 118 -13.64 4.48 -3.65
C GLU A 118 -14.18 3.04 -3.70
N ASP A 119 -14.42 2.51 -4.90
CA ASP A 119 -14.83 1.12 -5.15
C ASP A 119 -13.67 0.11 -5.09
N CYS A 120 -12.44 0.57 -4.86
CA CYS A 120 -11.30 -0.34 -4.69
C CYS A 120 -11.32 -0.94 -3.29
N GLY A 121 -11.23 -2.27 -3.20
CA GLY A 121 -11.12 -2.98 -1.91
C GLY A 121 -9.82 -2.69 -1.12
N PHE A 122 -8.88 -1.94 -1.70
CA PHE A 122 -7.66 -1.49 -1.05
C PHE A 122 -7.73 -0.01 -0.65
N SER A 123 -7.04 0.34 0.43
CA SER A 123 -6.91 1.73 0.88
C SER A 123 -5.53 2.03 1.46
N PHE A 124 -5.15 3.30 1.42
CA PHE A 124 -3.92 3.81 2.04
C PHE A 124 -4.23 4.42 3.40
N LYS A 125 -3.72 3.79 4.47
CA LYS A 125 -3.86 4.28 5.85
C LYS A 125 -2.60 5.00 6.29
N ALA A 126 -2.71 6.33 6.35
CA ALA A 126 -1.69 7.22 6.85
C ALA A 126 -1.85 7.48 8.35
N THR A 127 -0.75 7.43 9.11
CA THR A 127 -0.74 7.89 10.51
C THR A 127 -0.99 9.40 10.57
N THR A 128 -1.91 9.82 11.42
CA THR A 128 -2.25 11.22 11.65
C THR A 128 -1.54 11.76 12.88
N PHE A 129 -1.50 13.09 13.05
CA PHE A 129 -1.03 13.71 14.29
C PHE A 129 -1.83 13.22 15.51
N ARG A 130 -3.14 13.01 15.36
CA ARG A 130 -4.00 12.46 16.42
C ARG A 130 -3.54 11.08 16.85
N ASP A 131 -3.20 10.20 15.89
CA ASP A 131 -2.71 8.85 16.20
C ASP A 131 -1.43 8.88 17.04
N ILE A 132 -0.51 9.82 16.74
CA ILE A 132 0.74 10.00 17.50
C ILE A 132 0.46 10.57 18.89
N LEU A 133 -0.41 11.57 19.00
CA LEU A 133 -0.79 12.18 20.28
C LEU A 133 -1.45 11.13 21.20
N MET A 134 -2.35 10.32 20.66
CA MET A 134 -3.03 9.25 21.40
C MET A 134 -2.08 8.11 21.78
N ARG A 135 -1.06 7.81 20.96
CA ARG A 135 0.02 6.88 21.34
C ARG A 135 0.80 7.35 22.57
N ARG A 136 1.09 8.65 22.69
CA ARG A 136 1.72 9.22 23.91
C ARG A 136 0.82 9.10 25.14
N LYS A 137 -0.51 9.18 24.97
CA LYS A 137 -1.48 9.06 26.07
C LYS A 137 -1.63 7.63 26.58
N ARG A 138 -1.30 6.60 25.79
CA ARG A 138 -1.09 5.22 26.29
C ARG A 138 0.26 5.12 27.04
N ARG A 139 0.45 5.93 28.10
CA ARG A 139 1.30 5.49 29.20
C ARG A 139 0.55 4.34 29.88
N SER A 140 1.22 3.23 30.12
CA SER A 140 0.65 2.05 30.75
C SER A 140 -0.06 2.46 32.03
N VAL A 141 -1.37 2.19 32.11
CA VAL A 141 -2.02 2.10 33.41
C VAL A 141 -1.35 0.90 34.08
N PRO A 142 -0.66 1.06 35.22
CA PRO A 142 -0.06 -0.07 35.91
C PRO A 142 -1.14 -1.11 36.17
N GLU A 143 -0.79 -2.38 36.02
CA GLU A 143 -1.75 -3.46 36.25
C GLU A 143 -2.24 -3.38 37.70
N PHE A 144 -3.51 -3.65 37.96
CA PHE A 144 -4.07 -3.43 39.30
C PHE A 144 -3.29 -4.21 40.36
N THR A 145 -2.74 -5.37 40.01
CA THR A 145 -1.86 -6.14 40.90
C THR A 145 -0.54 -5.43 41.25
N GLU A 146 0.03 -4.61 40.35
CA GLU A 146 1.24 -3.83 40.65
C GLU A 146 0.94 -2.73 41.67
N VAL A 147 -0.21 -2.07 41.53
CA VAL A 147 -0.68 -1.06 42.48
C VAL A 147 -0.95 -1.70 43.85
N LEU A 148 -1.62 -2.86 43.89
CA LEU A 148 -1.87 -3.60 45.13
C LEU A 148 -0.58 -4.03 45.84
N ARG A 149 0.42 -4.54 45.10
CA ARG A 149 1.72 -4.91 45.67
C ARG A 149 2.44 -3.71 46.27
N GLN A 150 2.35 -2.55 45.64
CA GLN A 150 2.93 -1.31 46.16
C GLN A 150 2.27 -0.89 47.47
N GLU A 151 0.94 -1.00 47.59
CA GLU A 151 0.22 -0.68 48.83
C GLU A 151 0.50 -1.69 49.96
N LEU A 152 0.59 -2.98 49.67
CA LEU A 152 0.91 -4.02 50.65
C LEU A 152 2.34 -3.89 51.21
N ASN A 153 3.27 -3.41 50.38
CA ASN A 153 4.67 -3.22 50.76
C ASN A 153 4.95 -1.88 51.46
N LYS A 154 3.95 -0.99 51.61
CA LYS A 154 4.12 0.25 52.38
C LYS A 154 4.30 -0.10 53.88
N PRO A 155 5.37 0.39 54.54
CA PRO A 155 5.59 0.17 55.97
C PRO A 155 4.53 0.94 56.76
N GLY A 156 3.46 0.23 57.11
CA GLY A 156 2.29 0.78 57.81
C GLY A 156 1.07 -0.15 57.78
N ASN A 157 1.00 -1.08 56.82
CA ASN A 157 -0.17 -1.96 56.62
C ASN A 157 0.03 -3.41 57.13
N ARG A 158 1.15 -3.71 57.81
CA ARG A 158 1.32 -4.98 58.54
C ARG A 158 0.60 -4.91 59.89
N LYS A 159 -0.73 -4.93 59.89
CA LYS A 159 -1.50 -5.22 61.10
C LYS A 159 -2.08 -6.64 61.03
N GLN A 160 -1.41 -7.50 61.78
CA GLN A 160 -1.93 -8.62 62.58
C GLN A 160 -2.92 -9.56 61.87
N THR A 161 -2.38 -10.69 61.39
CA THR A 161 -3.16 -11.91 61.21
C THR A 161 -3.18 -12.65 62.56
N PRO A 162 -4.35 -13.07 63.09
CA PRO A 162 -4.42 -13.84 64.34
C PRO A 162 -3.77 -15.22 64.20
#